data_AF-A0A7Z9M5Y1-F1
#
_entry.id   AF-A0A7Z9M5Y1-F1
#
_cell.length_a   1.000
_cell.length_b   1.000
_cell.length_c   1.000
_cell.angle_alpha   90.00
_cell.angle_beta   90.00
_cell.angle_gamma   90.00
#
_symmetry.space_group_name_H-M   'P 1'
#
loop_
_entity.id
_entity.type
_entity.pdbx_description
1 polymer ?
#
loop_
_entity_poly.entity_id
_entity_poly.type
_entity_poly.pdbx_seq_one_letter_code
_entity_poly.pdbx_strand_id
1 'polypeptide(L)' 'MTFTPTEVPDRIFQPLYEFFDEAQIVELTSAIAWENYRARFDHALGVESQGFSDGAFCPLPVTNNKLNDN' A
#
# COMPACT_ATOMS: atom_id res chain seq x y z
N MET A 1 -3.73 -5.11 -8.81
CA MET A 1 -4.17 -4.34 -10.02
C MET A 1 -3.04 -3.50 -10.64
N THR A 2 -1.76 -3.81 -10.38
CA THR A 2 -0.60 -3.07 -10.92
C THR A 2 -0.03 -3.70 -12.19
N PHE A 3 -0.09 -5.03 -12.30
CA PHE A 3 0.32 -5.81 -13.48
C PHE A 3 -0.67 -5.65 -14.63
N THR A 4 -0.23 -5.78 -15.88
CA THR A 4 -1.07 -5.64 -17.08
C THR A 4 -0.75 -6.77 -18.06
N PRO A 5 -1.72 -7.65 -18.41
CA PRO A 5 -3.14 -7.59 -18.07
C PRO A 5 -3.41 -7.84 -16.57
N THR A 6 -4.51 -7.29 -16.08
CA THR A 6 -4.85 -7.37 -14.67
C THR A 6 -5.62 -8.65 -14.38
N GLU A 7 -4.97 -9.61 -13.72
CA GLU A 7 -5.60 -10.83 -13.22
C GLU A 7 -5.34 -10.95 -11.71
N VAL A 8 -6.40 -11.08 -10.93
CA VAL A 8 -6.31 -11.30 -9.47
C VAL A 8 -7.03 -12.60 -9.15
N PRO A 9 -6.32 -13.64 -8.70
CA PRO A 9 -6.93 -14.94 -8.47
C PRO A 9 -7.73 -14.97 -7.16
N ASP A 10 -8.80 -15.77 -7.12
CA ASP A 10 -9.72 -15.86 -5.97
C ASP A 10 -9.03 -16.18 -4.64
N ARG A 11 -7.93 -16.93 -4.67
CA ARG A 11 -7.10 -17.21 -3.47
C ARG A 11 -6.59 -15.96 -2.76
N ILE A 12 -6.58 -14.80 -3.44
CA ILE A 12 -6.21 -13.50 -2.88
C ILE A 12 -7.43 -12.80 -2.28
N PHE A 13 -8.62 -12.98 -2.86
CA PHE A 13 -9.86 -12.40 -2.33
C PHE A 13 -10.42 -13.21 -1.15
N GLN A 14 -10.28 -14.53 -1.15
CA GLN A 14 -10.85 -15.41 -0.14
C GLN A 14 -10.51 -14.98 1.31
N PRO A 15 -9.24 -14.64 1.64
CA PRO A 15 -8.90 -14.19 2.99
C PRO A 15 -9.44 -12.79 3.34
N LEU A 16 -9.76 -11.95 2.35
CA LEU A 16 -10.29 -10.61 2.61
C LEU A 16 -11.71 -10.67 3.20
N TYR A 17 -12.48 -11.70 2.85
CA TYR A 17 -13.83 -11.92 3.38
C TYR A 17 -13.84 -12.24 4.89
N GLU A 18 -12.69 -12.52 5.51
CA GLU A 18 -12.57 -12.61 6.97
C GLU A 18 -12.68 -11.24 7.66
N PHE A 19 -12.40 -10.15 6.93
CA PHE A 19 -12.31 -8.79 7.47
C PHE A 19 -13.31 -7.82 6.83
N PHE A 20 -13.74 -8.10 5.60
CA PHE A 20 -14.55 -7.19 4.79
C PHE A 20 -15.78 -7.88 4.22
N ASP A 21 -16.90 -7.17 4.22
CA ASP A 21 -18.06 -7.60 3.44
C ASP A 21 -17.89 -7.29 1.94
N GLU A 22 -18.84 -7.75 1.13
CA GLU A 22 -18.79 -7.59 -0.32
C GLU A 22 -18.75 -6.11 -0.77
N ALA A 23 -19.49 -5.23 -0.09
CA ALA A 23 -19.51 -3.81 -0.42
C ALA A 23 -18.15 -3.16 -0.10
N GLN A 24 -17.57 -3.50 1.06
CA GLN A 24 -16.26 -3.05 1.48
C GLN A 24 -15.14 -3.55 0.54
N ILE A 25 -15.26 -4.76 -0.01
CA ILE A 25 -14.31 -5.27 -1.01
C ILE A 25 -14.40 -4.47 -2.31
N VAL A 26 -15.61 -4.08 -2.74
CA VAL A 26 -15.80 -3.19 -3.91
C VAL A 26 -15.17 -1.83 -3.64
N GLU A 27 -15.39 -1.24 -2.47
CA GLU A 27 -14.79 0.03 -2.07
C GLU A 27 -13.25 -0.05 -2.05
N LEU A 28 -12.69 -1.08 -1.41
CA LEU A 28 -11.25 -1.32 -1.36
C LEU A 28 -10.66 -1.47 -2.77
N THR A 29 -11.33 -2.22 -3.64
CA THR A 29 -10.90 -2.41 -5.03
C THR A 29 -10.92 -1.08 -5.80
N SER A 30 -11.93 -0.24 -5.58
CA SER A 30 -12.02 1.08 -6.21
C SER A 30 -10.90 2.02 -5.75
N ALA A 31 -10.57 2.04 -4.45
CA ALA A 31 -9.46 2.82 -3.90
C ALA A 31 -8.12 2.35 -4.48
N ILE A 32 -7.89 1.03 -4.58
CA ILE A 32 -6.69 0.47 -5.20
C ILE A 32 -6.59 0.87 -6.68
N ALA A 33 -7.69 0.83 -7.41
CA ALA A 33 -7.71 1.23 -8.82
C ALA A 33 -7.38 2.74 -8.97
N TRP A 34 -7.93 3.58 -8.11
CA TRP A 34 -7.67 5.02 -8.09
C TRP A 34 -6.19 5.33 -7.83
N GLU A 35 -5.59 4.71 -6.82
CA GLU A 35 -4.17 4.94 -6.52
C GLU A 35 -3.24 4.41 -7.62
N ASN A 36 -3.59 3.31 -8.28
CA ASN A 36 -2.82 2.82 -9.43
C ASN A 36 -2.91 3.76 -10.63
N TYR A 37 -4.09 4.36 -10.88
CA TYR A 37 -4.24 5.39 -11.90
C TYR A 37 -3.38 6.61 -11.56
N ARG A 38 -3.52 7.14 -10.34
CA ARG A 38 -2.78 8.33 -9.89
C ARG A 38 -1.27 8.10 -9.97
N ALA A 39 -0.78 6.94 -9.54
CA ALA A 39 0.64 6.60 -9.64
C ALA A 39 1.15 6.60 -11.09
N ARG A 40 0.37 6.03 -12.04
CA ARG A 40 0.74 6.01 -13.47
C ARG A 40 0.65 7.41 -14.09
N PHE A 41 -0.36 8.19 -13.74
CA PHE A 41 -0.56 9.56 -14.20
C PHE A 41 0.57 10.48 -13.72
N ASP A 42 0.85 10.46 -12.41
CA ASP A 42 1.91 11.25 -11.79
C ASP A 42 3.27 10.90 -12.39
N HIS A 43 3.56 9.59 -12.54
CA HIS A 43 4.81 9.14 -13.16
C HIS A 43 4.96 9.57 -14.61
N ALA A 44 3.90 9.48 -15.42
CA ALA A 44 3.92 9.87 -16.83
C ALA A 44 4.17 11.38 -17.02
N LEU A 45 3.77 12.20 -16.05
CA LEU A 45 3.96 13.66 -16.07
C LEU A 45 5.18 14.13 -15.28
N GLY A 46 5.95 13.23 -14.67
CA GLY A 46 7.08 13.59 -13.82
C GLY A 46 6.68 14.37 -12.58
N VAL A 47 5.48 14.14 -12.04
CA VAL A 47 5.01 14.78 -10.81
C VAL A 47 5.72 14.14 -9.62
N GLU A 48 6.51 14.93 -8.91
CA GLU A 48 7.26 14.51 -7.73
C GLU A 48 6.58 14.95 -6.42
N SER A 49 7.06 14.41 -5.30
CA SER A 49 6.62 14.81 -3.97
C SER A 49 6.95 16.27 -3.69
N GLN A 50 6.18 16.91 -2.82
CA GLN A 50 6.36 18.32 -2.46
C GLN A 50 7.34 18.53 -1.28
N GLY A 51 8.17 17.54 -0.96
CA GLY A 51 9.19 17.65 0.10
C GLY A 51 8.66 17.76 1.54
N PHE A 52 7.37 17.54 1.80
CA PHE A 52 6.80 17.66 3.17
C PHE A 52 7.41 16.69 4.20
N SER A 53 8.12 15.66 3.76
CA SER A 53 8.82 14.70 4.61
C SER A 53 10.34 14.79 4.49
N ASP A 54 10.87 15.87 3.93
CA ASP A 54 12.32 16.08 3.85
C ASP A 54 12.91 16.15 5.25
N GLY A 55 13.92 15.32 5.51
CA GLY A 55 14.54 15.18 6.84
C GLY A 55 13.73 14.36 7.84
N ALA A 56 12.55 13.85 7.47
CA ALA A 56 11.84 12.87 8.29
C ALA A 56 12.60 11.54 8.31
N PHE A 57 12.66 10.89 9.46
CA PHE A 57 13.17 9.53 9.60
C PHE A 57 12.04 8.62 10.07
N CYS A 58 12.08 7.35 9.66
CA CYS A 58 11.15 6.35 10.17
C CYS A 58 11.69 5.81 11.50
N PRO A 59 11.03 6.05 12.66
CA PRO A 59 11.47 5.47 13.91
C PRO A 59 11.25 3.97 13.86
N LEU A 60 12.33 3.20 13.97
CA LEU A 60 12.21 1.75 14.13
C LEU A 60 11.64 1.42 15.51
N PRO A 61 10.78 0.41 15.62
CA PRO A 61 10.30 -0.04 16.92
C PRO A 61 11.48 -0.51 17.76
N VAL A 62 11.49 -0.13 19.04
CA VAL A 62 12.49 -0.65 19.98
C VAL A 62 12.33 -2.16 20.11
N THR A 63 13.28 -2.92 19.57
CA THR A 63 13.36 -4.36 19.84
C THR A 63 13.93 -4.53 21.25
N ASN A 64 13.17 -5.13 22.16
CA ASN A 64 13.61 -5.48 23.52
C ASN A 64 14.67 -6.61 23.54
N ASN A 65 15.61 -6.64 22.59
CA ASN A 65 16.82 -7.41 22.75
C ASN A 65 17.72 -6.62 23.69
N LYS A 66 17.72 -7.05 24.95
CA LYS A 66 18.67 -6.61 25.97
C LYS A 66 20.08 -6.69 25.39
N LEU A 67 20.68 -5.55 25.12
CA LEU A 67 22.13 -5.42 25.12
C LEU A 67 22.54 -5.66 26.57
N ASN A 68 22.99 -6.88 26.84
CA ASN A 68 23.91 -7.15 27.92
C ASN A 68 25.21 -6.39 27.59
N ASP A 69 25.19 -5.08 27.76
CA ASP A 69 26.40 -4.28 27.79
C ASP A 69 26.92 -4.36 29.22
N ASN A 70 27.98 -5.16 29.38
CA ASN A 70 28.81 -5.24 30.57
C ASN A 70 29.43 -3.88 30.90
#